data_AF-A0A1E4L739-F1
#
_entry.id   AF-A0A1E4L739-F1
#
_cell.length_a   1.000
_cell.length_b   1.000
_cell.length_c   1.000
_cell.angle_alpha   90.00
_cell.angle_beta   90.00
_cell.angle_gamma   90.00
#
_symmetry.space_group_name_H-M   'P 1'
#
loop_
_entity.id
_entity.type
_entity.pdbx_description
1 polymer ?
#
loop_
_entity_poly.entity_id
_entity_poly.type
_entity_poly.pdbx_seq_one_letter_code
_entity_poly.pdbx_strand_id
1 'polypeptide(L)'
;MPEFWRLVGKRPLPRIHLLSDLHLETGPYVIPPELDYDVLVAAGDIGPVEQAVEWLASLGKPVVYVLGNHEYWCREFGEVVLAAQGAAKGTRVHVLEKGSVVIRGVRFLGATLWTDFGSWHPDLVRNASWRMRDYSQITAHQWFRVKTNQAWFKHCCLRAGMSLDSILEAITEERFHPAIAYQAHQRAVAWLTHALQSRFPGPTLVVTHHAPTFESLRAFGVREHLLQPENWGYRDDSLVRVAGYASRLDDLLKHHSDVIDVWFHGHLHRGMDLLTQGVRVVCNPRGYAEKPLDEKSAAAFTLFGFRATQEDIARSQARHKEQPYLGDAFGFNRELVIDMERGYERPLRREAGDTLDALREVTQDTTNLVIRLRHTRGPNRQYLIRCLDQNLGAFNATLDAFFDRVRPSLVKYAWELLDVPTRPWTPFGNEVGSLVTFYSRVLEFMRDWDAWLQNLPSLAQARMIEWARVSRAILATLEEAGIEAWIEKLPTKALRRLDTLGHRVVVELNEELQEEWELRLDKLFSGGIPRKHVIGMWNLSDIAKDKRASLLTLKGVEEFLRETEPG
;
A
#
# COMPACT_ATOMS: atom_id res chain seq x y z
N MET A 1 6.78 -8.25 17.53
CA MET A 1 6.55 -7.18 18.52
C MET A 1 6.21 -5.77 17.95
N PRO A 2 5.71 -5.56 16.70
CA PRO A 2 5.09 -4.28 16.29
C PRO A 2 3.65 -4.06 16.83
N GLU A 3 3.02 -5.11 17.37
CA GLU A 3 1.61 -5.08 17.77
C GLU A 3 1.34 -4.34 19.09
N PHE A 4 2.37 -4.03 19.87
CA PHE A 4 2.19 -3.47 21.21
C PHE A 4 1.65 -2.03 21.19
N TRP A 5 2.00 -1.20 20.20
CA TRP A 5 1.43 0.16 20.12
C TRP A 5 -0.07 0.17 19.79
N ARG A 6 -0.53 -0.76 18.95
CA ARG A 6 -1.97 -0.93 18.63
C ARG A 6 -2.80 -1.33 19.85
N LEU A 7 -2.19 -1.94 20.86
CA LEU A 7 -2.84 -2.39 22.09
C LEU A 7 -2.80 -1.35 23.23
N VAL A 8 -1.91 -0.35 23.17
CA VAL A 8 -1.60 0.52 24.33
C VAL A 8 -1.73 2.03 24.04
N GLY A 9 -1.80 2.45 22.78
CA GLY A 9 -1.95 3.86 22.41
C GLY A 9 -3.36 4.40 22.69
N LYS A 10 -3.56 5.14 23.78
CA LYS A 10 -4.82 5.87 24.06
C LYS A 10 -5.11 7.03 23.08
N ARG A 11 -4.26 7.27 22.06
CA ARG A 11 -4.40 8.35 21.07
C ARG A 11 -4.07 7.82 19.66
N PRO A 12 -4.83 8.22 18.62
CA PRO A 12 -4.58 7.83 17.25
C PRO A 12 -3.22 8.35 16.75
N LEU A 13 -2.63 7.66 15.76
CA LEU A 13 -1.43 8.14 15.08
C LEU A 13 -1.69 9.49 14.38
N PRO A 14 -0.66 10.34 14.20
CA PRO A 14 -0.85 11.63 13.56
C PRO A 14 -1.23 11.47 12.08
N ARG A 15 -2.14 12.33 11.62
CA ARG A 15 -2.44 12.52 10.20
C ARG A 15 -1.41 13.44 9.56
N ILE A 16 -0.86 13.01 8.44
CA ILE A 16 0.29 13.66 7.81
C ILE A 16 -0.12 14.33 6.51
N HIS A 17 0.01 15.65 6.42
CA HIS A 17 -0.13 16.36 5.15
C HIS A 17 1.24 16.42 4.47
N LEU A 18 1.34 15.86 3.26
CA LEU A 18 2.59 15.81 2.49
C LEU A 18 2.57 16.86 1.38
N LEU A 19 3.61 17.68 1.32
CA LEU A 19 3.86 18.65 0.25
C LEU A 19 5.33 18.60 -0.18
N SER A 20 5.60 18.89 -1.44
CA SER A 20 6.94 19.17 -1.97
C SER A 20 6.84 20.08 -3.18
N ASP A 21 7.98 20.62 -3.62
CA ASP A 21 8.09 21.34 -4.90
C ASP A 21 7.05 22.48 -5.00
N LEU A 22 6.82 23.21 -3.91
CA LEU A 22 5.86 24.32 -3.87
C LEU A 22 6.33 25.52 -4.69
N HIS A 23 7.66 25.69 -4.79
CA HIS A 23 8.33 26.80 -5.47
C HIS A 23 7.66 28.15 -5.19
N LEU A 24 7.61 28.55 -3.92
CA LEU A 24 6.97 29.81 -3.48
C LEU A 24 7.54 31.06 -4.18
N GLU A 25 8.77 30.98 -4.73
CA GLU A 25 9.38 31.99 -5.59
C GLU A 25 8.65 32.17 -6.94
N THR A 26 7.89 31.17 -7.38
CA THR A 26 7.10 31.21 -8.62
C THR A 26 5.65 31.62 -8.41
N GLY A 27 5.14 31.49 -7.18
CA GLY A 27 3.80 31.94 -6.82
C GLY A 27 3.34 31.44 -5.45
N PRO A 28 2.42 32.17 -4.79
CA PRO A 28 1.96 31.82 -3.45
C PRO A 28 1.22 30.48 -3.43
N TYR A 29 1.21 29.84 -2.26
CA TYR A 29 0.40 28.66 -1.98
C TYR A 29 -0.32 28.82 -0.63
N VAL A 30 -1.57 28.37 -0.58
CA VAL A 30 -2.41 28.40 0.62
C VAL A 30 -2.96 27.00 0.82
N ILE A 31 -2.75 26.46 2.02
CA ILE A 31 -3.34 25.17 2.42
C ILE A 31 -4.86 25.37 2.57
N PRO A 32 -5.70 24.45 2.07
CA PRO A 32 -7.14 24.51 2.27
C PRO A 32 -7.50 24.67 3.77
N PRO A 33 -8.27 25.70 4.18
CA PRO A 33 -8.52 26.02 5.58
C PRO A 33 -9.16 24.88 6.39
N GLU A 34 -10.01 24.10 5.74
CA GLU A 34 -10.74 22.95 6.28
C GLU A 34 -9.88 21.67 6.37
N LEU A 35 -8.64 21.69 5.85
CA LEU A 35 -7.80 20.51 5.81
C LEU A 35 -7.35 20.09 7.22
N ASP A 36 -7.84 18.92 7.64
CA ASP A 36 -7.56 18.40 8.98
C ASP A 36 -6.35 17.47 8.98
N TYR A 37 -5.24 17.98 9.53
CA TYR A 37 -3.97 17.26 9.65
C TYR A 37 -3.22 17.66 10.92
N ASP A 38 -2.37 16.76 11.41
CA ASP A 38 -1.66 16.91 12.68
C ASP A 38 -0.20 17.36 12.52
N VAL A 39 0.45 16.89 11.44
CA VAL A 39 1.85 17.17 11.09
C VAL A 39 1.94 17.44 9.59
N LEU A 40 2.75 18.42 9.20
CA LEU A 40 3.10 18.65 7.79
C LEU A 40 4.48 18.06 7.51
N VAL A 41 4.63 17.37 6.38
CA VAL A 41 5.91 16.96 5.82
C VAL A 41 6.16 17.77 4.55
N ALA A 42 7.25 18.53 4.55
CA ALA A 42 7.75 19.31 3.44
C ALA A 42 8.99 18.62 2.85
N ALA A 43 8.84 17.94 1.71
CA ALA A 43 9.87 17.11 1.09
C ALA A 43 10.68 17.85 0.01
N GLY A 44 11.17 19.05 0.37
CA GLY A 44 12.05 19.88 -0.46
C GLY A 44 11.36 20.74 -1.51
N ASP A 45 12.14 21.68 -2.06
CA ASP A 45 11.73 22.67 -3.07
C ASP A 45 10.48 23.47 -2.68
N ILE A 46 10.42 23.85 -1.40
CA ILE A 46 9.35 24.72 -0.89
C ILE A 46 9.57 26.15 -1.38
N GLY A 47 10.83 26.59 -1.38
CA GLY A 47 11.25 27.88 -1.93
C GLY A 47 12.55 28.36 -1.29
N PRO A 48 12.94 29.62 -1.51
CA PRO A 48 14.10 30.21 -0.85
C PRO A 48 14.02 30.01 0.66
N VAL A 49 15.09 29.46 1.26
CA VAL A 49 15.16 29.00 2.66
C VAL A 49 14.41 29.88 3.66
N GLU A 50 14.70 31.19 3.71
CA GLU A 50 14.10 32.11 4.69
C GLU A 50 12.60 32.24 4.48
N GLN A 51 12.17 32.42 3.22
CA GLN A 51 10.76 32.49 2.84
C GLN A 51 10.03 31.17 3.11
N ALA A 52 10.66 30.03 2.78
CA ALA A 52 10.11 28.70 3.00
C ALA A 52 9.90 28.44 4.49
N VAL A 53 10.89 28.71 5.33
CA VAL A 53 10.79 28.51 6.77
C VAL A 53 9.77 29.46 7.39
N GLU A 54 9.73 30.73 6.99
CA GLU A 54 8.71 31.68 7.45
C GLU A 54 7.30 31.19 7.11
N TRP A 55 7.08 30.77 5.86
CA TRP A 55 5.80 30.22 5.41
C TRP A 55 5.42 28.97 6.21
N LEU A 56 6.33 28.00 6.38
CA LEU A 56 6.09 26.78 7.15
C LEU A 56 5.79 27.08 8.63
N ALA A 57 6.50 28.03 9.23
CA ALA A 57 6.30 28.44 10.62
C ALA A 57 4.95 29.12 10.83
N SER A 58 4.47 29.90 9.85
CA SER A 58 3.19 30.60 9.89
C SER A 58 1.98 29.66 10.03
N LEU A 59 2.12 28.39 9.65
CA LEU A 59 1.08 27.38 9.76
C LEU A 59 0.73 27.00 11.21
N GLY A 60 1.61 27.29 12.18
CA GLY A 60 1.39 27.01 13.60
C GLY A 60 1.35 25.52 13.98
N LYS A 61 1.56 24.61 13.03
CA LYS A 61 1.59 23.15 13.23
C LYS A 61 3.03 22.61 13.22
N PRO A 62 3.29 21.42 13.80
CA PRO A 62 4.57 20.75 13.65
C PRO A 62 4.87 20.46 12.18
N VAL A 63 6.07 20.81 11.73
CA VAL A 63 6.54 20.60 10.34
C VAL A 63 7.83 19.81 10.36
N VAL A 64 7.91 18.76 9.55
CA VAL A 64 9.17 18.09 9.19
C VAL A 64 9.58 18.61 7.82
N TYR A 65 10.75 19.24 7.72
CA TYR A 65 11.21 19.88 6.49
C TYR A 65 12.58 19.32 6.09
N VAL A 66 12.68 18.82 4.86
CA VAL A 66 13.93 18.47 4.20
C VAL A 66 14.13 19.45 3.06
N LEU A 67 15.36 19.89 2.83
CA LEU A 67 15.67 20.78 1.70
C LEU A 67 15.72 19.99 0.40
N GLY A 68 15.24 20.59 -0.68
CA GLY A 68 15.47 20.14 -2.05
C GLY A 68 16.62 20.89 -2.70
N ASN A 69 16.81 20.74 -4.01
CA ASN A 69 17.92 21.39 -4.71
C ASN A 69 17.68 22.89 -4.94
N HIS A 70 16.43 23.35 -4.99
CA HIS A 70 16.11 24.77 -5.18
C HIS A 70 16.42 25.63 -3.95
N GLU A 71 16.40 25.07 -2.74
CA GLU A 71 16.86 25.79 -1.56
C GLU A 71 18.34 26.22 -1.65
N TYR A 72 19.14 25.49 -2.43
CA TYR A 72 20.58 25.74 -2.63
C TYR A 72 20.87 26.73 -3.78
N TRP A 73 19.86 27.09 -4.58
CA TRP A 73 20.06 28.01 -5.70
C TRP A 73 20.59 29.37 -5.24
N CYS A 74 21.55 29.88 -6.01
CA CYS A 74 22.29 31.11 -5.76
C CYS A 74 23.01 31.15 -4.40
N ARG A 75 23.38 29.98 -3.84
CA ARG A 75 24.03 29.88 -2.53
C ARG A 75 25.24 28.95 -2.52
N GLU A 76 26.04 29.11 -1.47
CA GLU A 76 27.13 28.21 -1.12
C GLU A 76 26.62 26.93 -0.47
N PHE A 77 26.91 25.79 -1.10
CA PHE A 77 26.43 24.47 -0.70
C PHE A 77 26.62 24.16 0.79
N GLY A 78 27.77 24.55 1.37
CA GLY A 78 28.10 24.27 2.77
C GLY A 78 27.28 25.04 3.81
N GLU A 79 26.57 26.10 3.42
CA GLU A 79 25.94 27.03 4.36
C GLU A 79 24.41 26.89 4.44
N VAL A 80 23.77 26.38 3.38
CA VAL A 80 22.31 26.38 3.20
C VAL A 80 21.58 25.66 4.33
N VAL A 81 22.09 24.48 4.75
CA VAL A 81 21.48 23.69 5.83
C VAL A 81 21.51 24.44 7.16
N LEU A 82 22.64 25.08 7.47
CA LEU A 82 22.80 25.86 8.70
C LEU A 82 21.90 27.11 8.68
N ALA A 83 21.78 27.77 7.53
CA ALA A 83 20.87 28.89 7.35
C ALA A 83 19.41 28.47 7.60
N ALA A 84 18.98 27.33 7.03
CA ALA A 84 17.62 26.81 7.21
C ALA A 84 17.35 26.41 8.67
N GLN A 85 18.27 25.71 9.32
CA GLN A 85 18.16 25.36 10.74
C GLN A 85 18.17 26.60 11.64
N GLY A 86 18.96 27.61 11.30
CA GLY A 86 19.01 28.91 11.97
C GLY A 86 17.68 29.64 11.88
N ALA A 87 17.10 29.74 10.68
CA ALA A 87 15.80 30.35 10.44
C ALA A 87 14.66 29.61 11.17
N ALA A 88 14.76 28.29 11.30
CA ALA A 88 13.74 27.47 11.96
C ALA A 88 13.81 27.52 13.50
N LYS A 89 14.88 28.09 14.07
CA LYS A 89 15.09 28.14 15.52
C LYS A 89 13.96 28.87 16.23
N GLY A 90 13.38 28.24 17.26
CA GLY A 90 12.26 28.81 18.03
C GLY A 90 10.88 28.62 17.39
N THR A 91 10.81 27.98 16.21
CA THR A 91 9.55 27.63 15.55
C THR A 91 9.18 26.16 15.80
N ARG A 92 8.09 25.70 15.18
CA ARG A 92 7.69 24.28 15.13
C ARG A 92 8.19 23.56 13.86
N VAL A 93 9.09 24.18 13.11
CA VAL A 93 9.70 23.62 11.89
C VAL A 93 10.97 22.86 12.26
N HIS A 94 11.02 21.59 11.90
CA HIS A 94 12.14 20.69 12.12
C HIS A 94 12.87 20.47 10.78
N VAL A 95 13.93 21.24 10.53
CA VAL A 95 14.79 21.08 9.35
C VAL A 95 15.74 19.92 9.55
N LEU A 96 15.62 18.88 8.72
CA LEU A 96 16.41 17.65 8.80
C LEU A 96 17.37 17.53 7.63
N GLU A 97 18.65 17.32 7.94
CA GLU A 97 19.66 16.88 6.97
C GLU A 97 20.56 15.85 7.66
N LYS A 98 20.39 14.57 7.31
CA LYS A 98 20.95 13.43 8.06
C LYS A 98 20.56 13.53 9.54
N GLY A 99 19.28 13.81 9.80
CA GLY A 99 18.75 14.05 11.14
C GLY A 99 17.42 13.34 11.38
N SER A 100 17.00 13.31 12.63
CA SER A 100 15.72 12.70 13.02
C SER A 100 14.94 13.55 14.02
N VAL A 101 13.62 13.36 14.02
CA VAL A 101 12.72 13.93 15.02
C VAL A 101 11.60 12.94 15.32
N VAL A 102 11.11 12.93 16.55
CA VAL A 102 9.94 12.13 16.94
C VAL A 102 8.78 13.07 17.25
N ILE A 103 7.69 12.95 16.51
CA ILE A 103 6.49 13.77 16.70
C ILE A 103 5.31 12.83 16.92
N ARG A 104 4.63 12.97 18.05
CA ARG A 104 3.44 12.17 18.41
C ARG A 104 3.66 10.64 18.26
N GLY A 105 4.85 10.16 18.67
CA GLY A 105 5.19 8.74 18.64
C GLY A 105 5.63 8.19 17.28
N VAL A 106 5.73 9.03 16.25
CA VAL A 106 6.26 8.69 14.92
C VAL A 106 7.66 9.25 14.77
N ARG A 107 8.61 8.42 14.34
CA ARG A 107 10.00 8.82 14.04
C ARG A 107 10.10 9.22 12.58
N PHE A 108 10.62 10.41 12.32
CA PHE A 108 10.95 10.91 10.99
C PHE A 108 12.47 10.93 10.83
N LEU A 109 12.97 10.40 9.72
CA LEU A 109 14.37 10.44 9.30
C LEU A 109 14.44 11.29 8.02
N GLY A 110 15.28 12.33 8.01
CA GLY A 110 15.29 13.30 6.89
C GLY A 110 16.67 13.60 6.34
N ALA A 111 16.79 13.64 5.01
CA ALA A 111 17.97 14.13 4.29
C ALA A 111 17.61 14.53 2.84
N THR A 112 18.25 15.54 2.26
CA THR A 112 18.08 15.91 0.84
C THR A 112 18.33 14.73 -0.12
N LEU A 113 19.10 13.74 0.34
CA LEU A 113 19.51 12.49 -0.29
C LEU A 113 20.48 12.65 -1.45
N TRP A 114 20.27 13.61 -2.36
CA TRP A 114 21.03 13.69 -3.62
C TRP A 114 21.00 12.35 -4.39
N THR A 115 21.78 12.20 -5.46
CA THR A 115 21.76 10.96 -6.27
C THR A 115 23.08 10.24 -6.36
N ASP A 116 22.98 8.94 -6.64
CA ASP A 116 24.13 8.06 -6.85
C ASP A 116 24.65 8.05 -8.30
N PHE A 117 23.94 8.70 -9.24
CA PHE A 117 24.23 8.69 -10.67
C PHE A 117 24.36 7.27 -11.25
N GLY A 118 23.49 6.35 -10.81
CA GLY A 118 23.54 4.94 -11.21
C GLY A 118 24.82 4.27 -10.74
N SER A 119 25.11 4.38 -9.43
CA SER A 119 26.36 3.91 -8.82
C SER A 119 27.62 4.49 -9.47
N TRP A 120 27.60 5.81 -9.72
CA TRP A 120 28.68 6.57 -10.36
C TRP A 120 29.02 6.07 -11.77
N HIS A 121 28.00 5.77 -12.58
CA HIS A 121 28.21 5.28 -13.94
C HIS A 121 28.83 6.36 -14.85
N PRO A 122 29.94 6.08 -15.57
CA PRO A 122 30.65 7.09 -16.34
C PRO A 122 29.79 7.89 -17.31
N ASP A 123 28.89 7.24 -18.05
CA ASP A 123 28.03 7.94 -19.02
C ASP A 123 26.97 8.82 -18.37
N LEU A 124 26.36 8.38 -17.25
CA LEU A 124 25.39 9.19 -16.51
C LEU A 124 26.07 10.39 -15.87
N VAL A 125 27.23 10.19 -15.26
CA VAL A 125 28.02 11.27 -14.65
C VAL A 125 28.44 12.29 -15.71
N ARG A 126 29.00 11.84 -16.84
CA ARG A 126 29.37 12.75 -17.93
C ARG A 126 28.15 13.50 -18.45
N ASN A 127 27.05 12.82 -18.74
CA ASN A 127 25.82 13.47 -19.20
C ASN A 127 25.34 14.53 -18.19
N ALA A 128 25.31 14.19 -16.91
CA ALA A 128 24.91 15.08 -15.84
C ALA A 128 25.83 16.30 -15.68
N SER A 129 27.16 16.12 -15.75
CA SER A 129 28.14 17.22 -15.64
C SER A 129 27.91 18.32 -16.67
N TRP A 130 27.43 17.98 -17.87
CA TRP A 130 27.17 18.97 -18.93
C TRP A 130 25.72 19.46 -18.96
N ARG A 131 24.75 18.68 -18.48
CA ARG A 131 23.31 18.92 -18.71
C ARG A 131 22.51 19.24 -17.45
N MET A 132 23.00 18.96 -16.25
CA MET A 132 22.31 19.30 -14.98
C MET A 132 22.37 20.81 -14.72
N ARG A 133 21.35 21.54 -15.19
CA ARG A 133 21.31 23.01 -15.05
C ARG A 133 21.27 23.48 -13.60
N ASP A 134 20.60 22.73 -12.72
CA ASP A 134 20.41 23.12 -11.32
C ASP A 134 21.75 23.29 -10.60
N TYR A 135 22.76 22.51 -10.98
CA TYR A 135 24.08 22.56 -10.35
C TYR A 135 24.83 23.84 -10.73
N SER A 136 24.52 24.45 -11.88
CA SER A 136 25.11 25.74 -12.26
C SER A 136 24.61 26.90 -11.40
N GLN A 137 23.51 26.71 -10.67
CA GLN A 137 22.97 27.69 -9.71
C GLN A 137 23.59 27.57 -8.31
N ILE A 138 24.43 26.57 -8.04
CA ILE A 138 24.93 26.28 -6.68
C ILE A 138 26.46 26.43 -6.68
N THR A 139 27.00 27.18 -5.72
CA THR A 139 28.46 27.30 -5.53
C THR A 139 28.95 26.30 -4.49
N ALA A 140 30.21 25.90 -4.59
CA ALA A 140 30.84 24.95 -3.66
C ALA A 140 32.26 25.38 -3.27
N HIS A 141 32.49 26.69 -3.16
CA HIS A 141 33.79 27.29 -2.87
C HIS A 141 34.43 26.68 -1.62
N GLN A 142 33.68 26.57 -0.52
CA GLN A 142 34.22 26.04 0.74
C GLN A 142 34.59 24.57 0.63
N TRP A 143 33.81 23.81 -0.15
CA TRP A 143 34.07 22.40 -0.37
C TRP A 143 35.38 22.19 -1.15
N PHE A 144 35.62 22.99 -2.20
CA PHE A 144 36.85 22.93 -2.99
C PHE A 144 38.08 23.45 -2.24
N ARG A 145 37.96 24.34 -1.24
CA ARG A 145 39.12 24.78 -0.43
C ARG A 145 39.76 23.64 0.37
N VAL A 146 39.06 22.54 0.59
CA VAL A 146 39.59 21.36 1.29
C VAL A 146 40.38 20.47 0.32
N LYS A 147 41.69 20.35 0.52
CA LYS A 147 42.57 19.57 -0.40
C LYS A 147 42.16 18.11 -0.58
N THR A 148 41.67 17.44 0.46
CA THR A 148 41.19 16.06 0.37
C THR A 148 39.93 15.93 -0.49
N ASN A 149 39.06 16.94 -0.49
CA ASN A 149 37.91 17.00 -1.39
C ASN A 149 38.35 17.19 -2.85
N GLN A 150 39.33 18.06 -3.13
CA GLN A 150 39.88 18.19 -4.49
C GLN A 150 40.49 16.90 -5.01
N ALA A 151 41.26 16.19 -4.16
CA ALA A 151 41.86 14.90 -4.52
C ALA A 151 40.78 13.85 -4.83
N TRP A 152 39.74 13.79 -4.00
CA TRP A 152 38.59 12.91 -4.19
C TRP A 152 37.80 13.27 -5.46
N PHE A 153 37.54 14.55 -5.71
CA PHE A 153 36.91 15.07 -6.91
C PHE A 153 37.65 14.62 -8.16
N LYS A 154 38.97 14.86 -8.21
CA LYS A 154 39.83 14.46 -9.32
C LYS A 154 39.76 12.96 -9.56
N HIS A 155 39.83 12.14 -8.49
CA HIS A 155 39.69 10.69 -8.61
C HIS A 155 38.34 10.28 -9.22
N CYS A 156 37.23 10.85 -8.73
CA CYS A 156 35.89 10.57 -9.22
C CYS A 156 35.71 10.95 -10.70
N CYS A 157 36.17 12.13 -11.11
CA CYS A 157 36.09 12.59 -12.49
C CYS A 157 36.97 11.76 -13.45
N LEU A 158 38.18 11.38 -13.02
CA LEU A 158 39.03 10.47 -13.81
C LEU A 158 38.38 9.10 -14.01
N ARG A 159 37.71 8.56 -12.98
CA ARG A 159 36.94 7.31 -13.10
C ARG A 159 35.75 7.43 -14.04
N ALA A 160 35.16 8.62 -14.17
CA ALA A 160 34.12 8.90 -15.17
C ALA A 160 34.68 9.17 -16.58
N GLY A 161 36.00 9.11 -16.76
CA GLY A 161 36.67 9.35 -18.05
C GLY A 161 36.65 10.82 -18.48
N MET A 162 36.59 11.76 -17.55
CA MET A 162 36.72 13.19 -17.84
C MET A 162 38.19 13.56 -18.11
N SER A 163 38.43 14.52 -19.00
CA SER A 163 39.78 15.02 -19.28
C SER A 163 40.32 15.83 -18.10
N LEU A 164 41.66 15.91 -18.00
CA LEU A 164 42.29 16.72 -16.96
C LEU A 164 41.91 18.20 -17.07
N ASP A 165 41.78 18.72 -18.30
CA ASP A 165 41.41 20.12 -18.53
C ASP A 165 40.01 20.43 -18.01
N SER A 166 39.02 19.58 -18.30
CA SER A 166 37.65 19.75 -17.77
C SER A 166 37.61 19.62 -16.25
N ILE A 167 38.47 18.79 -15.66
CA ILE A 167 38.58 18.66 -14.19
C ILE A 167 39.14 19.95 -13.58
N LEU A 168 40.21 20.51 -14.17
CA LEU A 168 40.84 21.73 -13.68
C LEU A 168 39.92 22.94 -13.86
N GLU A 169 39.19 23.00 -14.96
CA GLU A 169 38.14 24.00 -15.21
C GLU A 169 37.07 23.94 -14.12
N ALA A 170 36.48 22.76 -13.87
CA ALA A 170 35.46 22.60 -12.83
C ALA A 170 35.97 22.95 -11.41
N ILE A 171 37.22 22.63 -11.08
CA ILE A 171 37.85 23.06 -9.82
C ILE A 171 37.98 24.58 -9.76
N THR A 172 38.33 25.22 -10.87
CA THR A 172 38.54 26.68 -10.94
C THR A 172 37.21 27.44 -10.88
N GLU A 173 36.16 26.91 -11.51
CA GLU A 173 34.81 27.47 -11.43
C GLU A 173 34.21 27.35 -10.01
N GLU A 174 34.72 26.42 -9.19
CA GLU A 174 34.27 26.14 -7.82
C GLU A 174 32.74 25.94 -7.72
N ARG A 175 32.13 25.43 -8.79
CA ARG A 175 30.69 25.16 -8.90
C ARG A 175 30.31 23.80 -8.35
N PHE A 176 29.07 23.68 -7.92
CA PHE A 176 28.52 22.38 -7.55
C PHE A 176 28.59 21.40 -8.74
N HIS A 177 28.96 20.15 -8.48
CA HIS A 177 29.25 19.15 -9.50
C HIS A 177 28.64 17.80 -9.08
N PRO A 178 28.30 16.88 -10.02
CA PRO A 178 27.83 15.54 -9.69
C PRO A 178 28.66 14.80 -8.64
N ALA A 179 29.97 15.03 -8.61
CA ALA A 179 30.84 14.44 -7.59
C ALA A 179 30.46 14.89 -6.17
N ILE A 180 30.14 16.16 -5.97
CA ILE A 180 29.77 16.68 -4.64
C ILE A 180 28.41 16.10 -4.23
N ALA A 181 27.44 16.08 -5.16
CA ALA A 181 26.14 15.43 -4.95
C ALA A 181 26.30 13.94 -4.59
N TYR A 182 27.16 13.21 -5.31
CA TYR A 182 27.46 11.81 -5.04
C TYR A 182 28.08 11.59 -3.65
N GLN A 183 29.02 12.45 -3.24
CA GLN A 183 29.58 12.39 -1.89
C GLN A 183 28.52 12.65 -0.82
N ALA A 184 27.66 13.63 -1.04
CA ALA A 184 26.55 13.94 -0.13
C ALA A 184 25.56 12.77 -0.05
N HIS A 185 25.27 12.14 -1.18
CA HIS A 185 24.44 10.94 -1.28
C HIS A 185 25.02 9.76 -0.49
N GLN A 186 26.30 9.44 -0.70
CA GLN A 186 26.97 8.37 0.05
C GLN A 186 26.90 8.60 1.56
N ARG A 187 27.09 9.85 2.01
CA ARG A 187 26.97 10.21 3.43
C ARG A 187 25.53 10.09 3.94
N ALA A 188 24.55 10.48 3.12
CA ALA A 188 23.13 10.38 3.47
C ALA A 188 22.69 8.92 3.60
N VAL A 189 23.03 8.07 2.63
CA VAL A 189 22.74 6.64 2.65
C VAL A 189 23.43 5.95 3.83
N ALA A 190 24.72 6.21 4.06
CA ALA A 190 25.44 5.62 5.20
C ALA A 190 24.80 5.99 6.55
N TRP A 191 24.43 7.26 6.71
CA TRP A 191 23.71 7.71 7.91
C TRP A 191 22.33 7.04 8.02
N LEU A 192 21.57 6.98 6.93
CA LEU A 192 20.22 6.42 6.93
C LEU A 192 20.24 4.93 7.25
N THR A 193 21.14 4.16 6.65
CA THR A 193 21.36 2.74 6.96
C THR A 193 21.64 2.54 8.45
N HIS A 194 22.51 3.38 9.05
CA HIS A 194 22.78 3.32 10.48
C HIS A 194 21.56 3.70 11.33
N ALA A 195 20.83 4.75 10.96
CA ALA A 195 19.64 5.19 11.68
C ALA A 195 18.52 4.13 11.65
N LEU A 196 18.36 3.42 10.53
CA LEU A 196 17.36 2.36 10.37
C LEU A 196 17.71 1.07 11.14
N GLN A 197 18.99 0.81 11.42
CA GLN A 197 19.41 -0.29 12.31
C GLN A 197 18.96 -0.05 13.76
N SER A 198 18.78 1.21 14.16
CA SER A 198 18.33 1.55 15.51
C SER A 198 16.84 1.24 15.66
N ARG A 199 16.50 0.29 16.55
CA ARG A 199 15.12 -0.08 16.86
C ARG A 199 14.37 1.14 17.41
N PHE A 200 13.17 1.39 16.87
CA PHE A 200 12.23 2.36 17.38
C PHE A 200 10.89 1.66 17.59
N PRO A 201 10.24 1.83 18.76
CA PRO A 201 9.04 1.08 19.06
C PRO A 201 7.84 1.49 18.19
N GLY A 202 7.78 2.75 17.71
CA GLY A 202 6.68 3.27 16.87
C GLY A 202 6.95 3.24 15.37
N PRO A 203 6.08 3.88 14.55
CA PRO A 203 6.28 3.96 13.11
C PRO A 203 7.51 4.79 12.72
N THR A 204 8.21 4.39 11.65
CA THR A 204 9.35 5.14 11.10
C THR A 204 9.07 5.59 9.67
N LEU A 205 9.18 6.89 9.43
CA LEU A 205 9.00 7.51 8.13
C LEU A 205 10.32 8.12 7.66
N VAL A 206 10.63 7.91 6.39
CA VAL A 206 11.79 8.51 5.75
C VAL A 206 11.32 9.66 4.87
N VAL A 207 12.01 10.79 4.91
CA VAL A 207 11.72 11.98 4.10
C VAL A 207 12.98 12.34 3.34
N THR A 208 12.90 12.34 2.02
CA THR A 208 13.96 12.82 1.16
C THR A 208 13.42 13.83 0.15
N HIS A 209 14.30 14.52 -0.57
CA HIS A 209 13.84 15.28 -1.73
C HIS A 209 13.96 14.43 -3.00
N HIS A 210 15.16 13.94 -3.29
CA HIS A 210 15.40 13.06 -4.43
C HIS A 210 14.75 11.69 -4.22
N ALA A 211 14.33 11.05 -5.31
CA ALA A 211 13.60 9.78 -5.25
C ALA A 211 14.54 8.60 -4.90
N PRO A 212 14.09 7.63 -4.07
CA PRO A 212 14.94 6.53 -3.61
C PRO A 212 15.01 5.35 -4.58
N THR A 213 14.20 5.31 -5.63
CA THR A 213 14.10 4.17 -6.55
C THR A 213 13.79 4.61 -7.98
N PHE A 214 14.20 3.80 -8.94
CA PHE A 214 13.87 3.97 -10.35
C PHE A 214 12.40 3.64 -10.67
N GLU A 215 11.67 2.97 -9.77
CA GLU A 215 10.21 2.85 -9.89
C GLU A 215 9.53 4.22 -9.96
N SER A 216 10.04 5.20 -9.21
CA SER A 216 9.54 6.58 -9.27
C SER A 216 9.83 7.22 -10.62
N LEU A 217 10.97 6.91 -11.26
CA LEU A 217 11.28 7.37 -12.62
C LEU A 217 10.40 6.70 -13.69
N ARG A 218 10.13 5.41 -13.54
CA ARG A 218 9.19 4.67 -14.40
C ARG A 218 7.79 5.27 -14.29
N ALA A 219 7.30 5.48 -13.06
CA ALA A 219 6.03 6.13 -12.80
C ALA A 219 5.99 7.58 -13.31
N PHE A 220 7.14 8.29 -13.26
CA PHE A 220 7.30 9.61 -13.83
C PHE A 220 7.19 9.62 -15.37
N GLY A 221 7.52 8.51 -16.04
CA GLY A 221 7.42 8.34 -17.49
C GLY A 221 8.76 8.26 -18.21
N VAL A 222 9.87 8.02 -17.48
CA VAL A 222 11.14 7.68 -18.12
C VAL A 222 10.96 6.36 -18.89
N ARG A 223 11.46 6.31 -20.12
CA ARG A 223 11.33 5.13 -20.99
C ARG A 223 12.08 3.96 -20.38
N GLU A 224 11.46 2.78 -20.37
CA GLU A 224 11.99 1.57 -19.71
C GLU A 224 13.43 1.24 -20.10
N HIS A 225 13.75 1.32 -21.39
CA HIS A 225 15.10 1.00 -21.87
C HIS A 225 16.17 1.93 -21.27
N LEU A 226 15.85 3.18 -20.91
CA LEU A 226 16.80 4.12 -20.30
C LEU A 226 17.06 3.82 -18.81
N LEU A 227 16.24 2.99 -18.16
CA LEU A 227 16.47 2.57 -16.78
C LEU A 227 17.48 1.40 -16.68
N GLN A 228 17.82 0.80 -17.81
CA GLN A 228 18.75 -0.33 -17.91
C GLN A 228 20.19 0.17 -18.12
N PRO A 229 21.17 -0.24 -17.27
CA PRO A 229 22.55 0.23 -17.34
C PRO A 229 23.21 0.09 -18.72
N GLU A 230 22.85 -0.95 -19.46
CA GLU A 230 23.43 -1.28 -20.76
C GLU A 230 23.12 -0.19 -21.82
N ASN A 231 22.08 0.62 -21.59
CA ASN A 231 21.62 1.65 -22.51
C ASN A 231 22.07 3.06 -22.12
N TRP A 232 22.80 3.24 -21.00
CA TRP A 232 23.24 4.58 -20.56
C TRP A 232 24.33 5.20 -21.43
N GLY A 233 24.98 4.40 -22.30
CA GLY A 233 25.89 4.92 -23.34
C GLY A 233 25.18 5.56 -24.53
N TYR A 234 23.85 5.46 -24.63
CA TYR A 234 23.07 6.05 -25.72
C TYR A 234 22.94 7.58 -25.54
N ARG A 235 23.00 8.34 -26.63
CA ARG A 235 22.76 9.80 -26.57
C ARG A 235 21.26 10.07 -26.50
N ASP A 236 20.70 10.02 -25.30
CA ASP A 236 19.33 10.47 -25.00
C ASP A 236 19.38 11.59 -23.95
N ASP A 237 18.63 12.67 -24.23
CA ASP A 237 18.54 13.85 -23.38
C ASP A 237 17.88 13.57 -22.03
N SER A 238 17.13 12.48 -21.92
CA SER A 238 16.42 12.05 -20.71
C SER A 238 17.31 11.31 -19.71
N LEU A 239 18.53 10.88 -20.10
CA LEU A 239 19.48 10.23 -19.20
C LEU A 239 19.89 11.12 -18.03
N VAL A 240 19.86 12.44 -18.22
CA VAL A 240 20.07 13.41 -17.14
C VAL A 240 19.10 13.19 -15.97
N ARG A 241 17.86 12.74 -16.26
CA ARG A 241 16.85 12.43 -15.23
C ARG A 241 17.20 11.13 -14.51
N VAL A 242 17.65 10.12 -15.25
CA VAL A 242 18.14 8.86 -14.66
C VAL A 242 19.33 9.11 -13.75
N ALA A 243 20.21 10.05 -14.14
CA ALA A 243 21.41 10.40 -13.39
C ALA A 243 21.11 11.24 -12.13
N GLY A 244 20.26 12.25 -12.27
CA GLY A 244 20.12 13.32 -11.29
C GLY A 244 18.85 13.28 -10.42
N TYR A 245 17.82 12.50 -10.78
CA TYR A 245 16.50 12.65 -10.14
C TYR A 245 16.16 11.53 -9.15
N ALA A 246 16.75 10.34 -9.33
CA ALA A 246 16.55 9.21 -8.44
C ALA A 246 17.85 8.42 -8.24
N SER A 247 17.88 7.62 -7.18
CA SER A 247 18.92 6.61 -6.95
C SER A 247 18.33 5.20 -6.99
N ARG A 248 19.17 4.18 -7.14
CA ARG A 248 18.75 2.77 -7.07
C ARG A 248 18.92 2.20 -5.66
N LEU A 249 18.09 2.63 -4.71
CA LEU A 249 18.15 2.15 -3.32
C LEU A 249 17.22 0.96 -3.04
N ASP A 250 16.86 0.21 -4.07
CA ASP A 250 15.94 -0.93 -3.97
C ASP A 250 16.39 -1.97 -2.94
N ASP A 251 17.70 -2.25 -2.85
CA ASP A 251 18.26 -3.15 -1.83
C ASP A 251 18.11 -2.60 -0.40
N LEU A 252 18.27 -1.28 -0.21
CA LEU A 252 18.08 -0.62 1.09
C LEU A 252 16.60 -0.65 1.49
N LEU A 253 15.70 -0.34 0.55
CA LEU A 253 14.25 -0.42 0.76
C LEU A 253 13.86 -1.84 1.15
N LYS A 254 14.31 -2.84 0.39
CA LYS A 254 14.01 -4.25 0.65
C LYS A 254 14.54 -4.70 2.01
N HIS A 255 15.80 -4.37 2.31
CA HIS A 255 16.46 -4.78 3.56
C HIS A 255 15.83 -4.16 4.81
N HIS A 256 15.26 -2.96 4.71
CA HIS A 256 14.64 -2.25 5.83
C HIS A 256 13.11 -2.13 5.71
N SER A 257 12.48 -2.97 4.87
CA SER A 257 11.03 -2.94 4.60
C SER A 257 10.15 -3.27 5.82
N ASP A 258 10.72 -3.91 6.84
CA ASP A 258 10.08 -4.20 8.12
C ASP A 258 10.13 -3.01 9.10
N VAL A 259 11.03 -2.05 8.87
CA VAL A 259 11.25 -0.87 9.71
C VAL A 259 10.67 0.39 9.08
N ILE A 260 10.76 0.54 7.75
CA ILE A 260 10.28 1.72 7.03
C ILE A 260 8.78 1.56 6.76
N ASP A 261 7.97 2.40 7.38
CA ASP A 261 6.53 2.43 7.14
C ASP A 261 6.19 3.12 5.82
N VAL A 262 6.73 4.33 5.61
CA VAL A 262 6.52 5.14 4.41
C VAL A 262 7.78 5.94 4.10
N TRP A 263 8.09 6.07 2.82
CA TRP A 263 9.12 6.96 2.30
C TRP A 263 8.47 8.10 1.52
N PHE A 264 8.67 9.33 1.98
CA PHE A 264 8.24 10.56 1.31
C PHE A 264 9.36 11.14 0.47
N HIS A 265 9.04 11.56 -0.76
CA HIS A 265 9.98 12.32 -1.60
C HIS A 265 9.29 13.41 -2.43
N GLY A 266 10.09 14.21 -3.14
CA GLY A 266 9.65 15.28 -4.05
C GLY A 266 10.33 15.16 -5.43
N HIS A 267 10.78 16.30 -5.97
CA HIS A 267 11.69 16.50 -7.12
C HIS A 267 11.13 16.15 -8.50
N LEU A 268 10.32 15.10 -8.61
CA LEU A 268 9.86 14.58 -9.90
C LEU A 268 8.71 15.38 -10.52
N HIS A 269 8.12 16.33 -9.79
CA HIS A 269 6.97 17.14 -10.27
C HIS A 269 5.80 16.29 -10.80
N ARG A 270 5.66 15.07 -10.29
CA ARG A 270 4.54 14.17 -10.57
C ARG A 270 4.09 13.46 -9.30
N GLY A 271 2.84 13.65 -8.93
CA GLY A 271 2.23 12.96 -7.80
C GLY A 271 2.24 11.44 -7.98
N MET A 272 2.62 10.71 -6.95
CA MET A 272 2.65 9.24 -6.96
C MET A 272 2.49 8.65 -5.56
N ASP A 273 1.90 7.46 -5.52
CA ASP A 273 1.73 6.62 -4.34
C ASP A 273 1.96 5.18 -4.80
N LEU A 274 3.16 4.68 -4.54
CA LEU A 274 3.71 3.43 -5.04
C LEU A 274 4.00 2.50 -3.86
N LEU A 275 3.90 1.19 -4.10
CA LEU A 275 4.45 0.17 -3.21
C LEU A 275 5.56 -0.54 -3.97
N THR A 276 6.77 -0.53 -3.41
CA THR A 276 7.96 -1.11 -4.05
C THR A 276 8.92 -1.60 -2.99
N GLN A 277 9.50 -2.78 -3.22
CA GLN A 277 10.41 -3.44 -2.28
C GLN A 277 9.83 -3.54 -0.85
N GLY A 278 8.50 -3.71 -0.73
CA GLY A 278 7.80 -3.78 0.56
C GLY A 278 7.60 -2.44 1.28
N VAL A 279 8.03 -1.31 0.69
CA VAL A 279 7.92 0.03 1.25
C VAL A 279 6.96 0.89 0.43
N ARG A 280 6.06 1.61 1.11
CA ARG A 280 5.21 2.61 0.47
C ARG A 280 6.02 3.86 0.19
N VAL A 281 6.09 4.28 -1.08
CA VAL A 281 6.82 5.46 -1.54
C VAL A 281 5.81 6.47 -2.07
N VAL A 282 5.76 7.65 -1.47
CA VAL A 282 4.75 8.70 -1.78
C VAL A 282 5.43 10.01 -2.10
N CYS A 283 4.94 10.69 -3.13
CA CYS A 283 5.37 12.03 -3.53
C CYS A 283 4.15 12.87 -3.93
N ASN A 284 4.10 14.11 -3.46
CA ASN A 284 3.00 15.05 -3.72
C ASN A 284 3.55 16.44 -4.07
N PRO A 285 4.15 16.57 -5.25
CA PRO A 285 4.82 17.78 -5.67
C PRO A 285 3.82 18.75 -6.31
N ARG A 286 3.86 20.03 -5.96
CA ARG A 286 3.07 21.06 -6.65
C ARG A 286 3.67 21.41 -8.01
N GLY A 287 5.00 21.42 -8.13
CA GLY A 287 5.73 21.96 -9.27
C GLY A 287 5.66 23.50 -9.33
N TYR A 288 6.25 24.08 -10.38
CA TYR A 288 6.22 25.53 -10.59
C TYR A 288 4.79 26.02 -10.79
N ALA A 289 4.45 27.17 -10.20
CA ALA A 289 3.19 27.84 -10.49
C ALA A 289 3.16 28.20 -11.99
N GLU A 290 2.27 27.54 -12.74
CA GLU A 290 2.25 27.64 -14.20
C GLU A 290 1.93 29.07 -14.66
N LYS A 291 2.81 29.64 -15.49
CA LYS A 291 2.36 30.56 -16.56
C LYS A 291 1.47 29.72 -17.49
N PRO A 292 0.37 30.28 -18.03
CA PRO A 292 -0.56 29.51 -18.85
C PRO A 292 0.18 28.81 -19.99
N LEU A 293 -0.19 27.55 -20.27
CA LEU A 293 0.37 26.83 -21.42
C LEU A 293 0.15 27.68 -22.67
N ASP A 294 1.23 27.96 -23.38
CA ASP A 294 1.22 28.45 -24.75
C ASP A 294 1.80 27.39 -25.69
N GLU A 295 1.71 27.61 -26.99
CA GLU A 295 2.21 26.65 -27.99
C GLU A 295 3.72 26.37 -27.83
N LYS A 296 4.49 27.36 -27.34
CA LYS A 296 5.93 27.20 -27.09
C LYS A 296 6.20 26.32 -25.87
N SER A 297 5.51 26.55 -24.75
CA SER A 297 5.66 25.73 -23.54
C SER A 297 5.11 24.33 -23.76
N ALA A 298 3.99 24.16 -24.47
CA ALA A 298 3.43 22.86 -24.85
C ALA A 298 4.41 22.05 -25.74
N ALA A 299 5.07 22.71 -26.68
CA ALA A 299 6.14 22.10 -27.48
C ALA A 299 7.35 21.73 -26.62
N ALA A 300 7.74 22.58 -25.65
CA ALA A 300 8.79 22.25 -24.69
C ALA A 300 8.43 21.06 -23.80
N PHE A 301 7.17 20.94 -23.36
CA PHE A 301 6.66 19.78 -22.61
C PHE A 301 6.70 18.47 -23.41
N THR A 302 6.74 18.56 -24.74
CA THR A 302 6.96 17.38 -25.59
C THR A 302 8.39 16.82 -25.42
N LEU A 303 9.40 17.67 -25.17
CA LEU A 303 10.73 17.22 -24.71
C LEU A 303 10.69 16.57 -23.33
N PHE A 304 9.67 16.87 -22.52
CA PHE A 304 9.45 16.25 -21.23
C PHE A 304 8.62 14.97 -21.26
N GLY A 305 8.16 14.53 -22.45
CA GLY A 305 7.38 13.31 -22.64
C GLY A 305 5.87 13.50 -22.50
N PHE A 306 5.41 14.74 -22.35
CA PHE A 306 4.00 15.10 -22.27
C PHE A 306 3.51 15.59 -23.64
N ARG A 307 2.38 15.04 -24.12
CA ARG A 307 1.67 15.59 -25.29
C ARG A 307 0.48 16.40 -24.80
N ALA A 308 0.60 17.72 -24.85
CA ALA A 308 -0.51 18.63 -24.65
C ALA A 308 -1.24 18.85 -25.99
N THR A 309 -2.55 18.66 -26.00
CA THR A 309 -3.42 18.96 -27.13
C THR A 309 -3.77 20.44 -27.17
N GLN A 310 -4.33 20.90 -28.30
CA GLN A 310 -4.85 22.28 -28.40
C GLN A 310 -6.00 22.55 -27.39
N GLU A 311 -6.78 21.53 -27.03
CA GLU A 311 -7.76 21.63 -25.94
C GLU A 311 -7.11 21.81 -24.56
N ASP A 312 -5.97 21.16 -24.30
CA ASP A 312 -5.23 21.30 -23.04
C ASP A 312 -4.65 22.72 -22.90
N ILE A 313 -4.12 23.27 -24.00
CA ILE A 313 -3.63 24.66 -24.09
C ILE A 313 -4.78 25.63 -23.80
N ALA A 314 -5.90 25.49 -24.51
CA ALA A 314 -7.07 26.35 -24.34
C ALA A 314 -7.63 26.29 -22.91
N ARG A 315 -7.69 25.10 -22.30
CA ARG A 315 -8.14 24.90 -20.91
C ARG A 315 -7.19 25.52 -19.89
N SER A 316 -5.88 25.39 -20.08
CA SER A 316 -4.88 26.03 -19.23
C SER A 316 -4.95 27.56 -19.29
N GLN A 317 -5.09 28.13 -20.50
CA GLN A 317 -5.26 29.58 -20.70
C GLN A 317 -6.57 30.10 -20.11
N ALA A 318 -7.68 29.38 -20.25
CA ALA A 318 -8.96 29.75 -19.65
C ALA A 318 -8.89 29.71 -18.11
N ARG A 319 -8.32 28.64 -17.54
CA ARG A 319 -8.13 28.50 -16.09
C ARG A 319 -7.22 29.58 -15.51
N HIS A 320 -6.16 29.97 -16.22
CA HIS A 320 -5.29 31.07 -15.80
C HIS A 320 -5.99 32.43 -15.90
N LYS A 321 -6.84 32.67 -16.91
CA LYS A 321 -7.64 33.90 -16.99
C LYS A 321 -8.61 34.05 -15.83
N GLU A 322 -9.20 32.96 -15.38
CA GLU A 322 -10.13 32.96 -14.24
C GLU A 322 -9.38 32.99 -12.89
N GLN A 323 -8.21 32.34 -12.82
CA GLN A 323 -7.44 32.16 -11.58
C GLN A 323 -5.91 32.19 -11.84
N PRO A 324 -5.31 33.37 -12.01
CA PRO A 324 -3.93 33.54 -12.51
C PRO A 324 -2.81 32.96 -11.62
N TYR A 325 -3.14 32.50 -10.41
CA TYR A 325 -2.20 31.96 -9.41
C TYR A 325 -2.47 30.49 -9.03
N LEU A 326 -3.39 29.80 -9.71
CA LEU A 326 -3.95 28.50 -9.29
C LEU A 326 -3.48 27.29 -10.12
N GLY A 327 -2.42 27.45 -10.92
CA GLY A 327 -1.83 26.36 -11.70
C GLY A 327 -0.98 25.45 -10.83
N ASP A 328 -1.60 24.46 -10.19
CA ASP A 328 -0.87 23.33 -9.64
C ASP A 328 -0.47 22.38 -10.77
N ALA A 329 0.73 21.80 -10.71
CA ALA A 329 1.15 20.82 -11.68
C ALA A 329 0.28 19.55 -11.66
N PHE A 330 0.30 18.85 -12.78
CA PHE A 330 -0.50 17.65 -12.99
C PHE A 330 -0.26 16.59 -11.89
N GLY A 331 -1.34 16.17 -11.23
CA GLY A 331 -1.31 15.12 -10.21
C GLY A 331 -1.01 15.60 -8.79
N PHE A 332 -0.83 16.91 -8.56
CA PHE A 332 -0.78 17.47 -7.22
C PHE A 332 -2.14 17.36 -6.52
N ASN A 333 -2.13 16.85 -5.28
CA ASN A 333 -3.32 16.75 -4.45
C ASN A 333 -3.21 17.69 -3.25
N ARG A 334 -3.92 18.81 -3.30
CA ARG A 334 -3.99 19.81 -2.22
C ARG A 334 -4.51 19.26 -0.90
N GLU A 335 -5.34 18.23 -0.96
CA GLU A 335 -6.02 17.65 0.19
C GLU A 335 -5.36 16.34 0.64
N LEU A 336 -4.16 16.02 0.15
CA LEU A 336 -3.50 14.77 0.50
C LEU A 336 -3.16 14.75 1.99
N VAL A 337 -3.92 13.95 2.73
CA VAL A 337 -3.66 13.63 4.13
C VAL A 337 -3.48 12.12 4.25
N ILE A 338 -2.31 11.72 4.72
CA ILE A 338 -1.93 10.35 4.95
C ILE A 338 -2.32 9.97 6.37
N ASP A 339 -3.35 9.14 6.45
CA ASP A 339 -3.73 8.41 7.65
C ASP A 339 -2.82 7.18 7.77
N MET A 340 -2.01 7.12 8.83
CA MET A 340 -1.07 6.02 9.03
C MET A 340 -1.75 4.67 9.35
N GLU A 341 -3.00 4.69 9.79
CA GLU A 341 -3.78 3.50 10.12
C GLU A 341 -4.49 2.94 8.89
N ARG A 342 -5.01 3.82 8.00
CA ARG A 342 -5.80 3.44 6.81
C ARG A 342 -5.05 3.57 5.48
N GLY A 343 -3.92 4.27 5.45
CA GLY A 343 -3.26 4.73 4.23
C GLY A 343 -2.67 3.64 3.33
N TYR A 344 -2.56 2.39 3.81
CA TYR A 344 -2.08 1.27 3.00
C TYR A 344 -3.16 0.65 2.11
N GLU A 345 -4.45 0.97 2.33
CA GLU A 345 -5.55 0.39 1.55
C GLU A 345 -5.40 0.60 0.05
N ARG A 346 -5.25 1.86 -0.33
CA ARG A 346 -5.24 2.27 -1.74
C ARG A 346 -4.02 1.74 -2.51
N PRO A 347 -2.78 1.84 -2.00
CA PRO A 347 -1.61 1.28 -2.67
C PRO A 347 -1.68 -0.24 -2.80
N LEU A 348 -2.10 -0.94 -1.75
CA LEU A 348 -2.23 -2.39 -1.79
C LEU A 348 -3.34 -2.83 -2.76
N ARG A 349 -4.46 -2.12 -2.86
CA ARG A 349 -5.53 -2.44 -3.85
C ARG A 349 -5.02 -2.29 -5.27
N ARG A 350 -4.20 -1.26 -5.51
CA ARG A 350 -3.62 -1.01 -6.83
C ARG A 350 -2.63 -2.11 -7.21
N GLU A 351 -1.73 -2.49 -6.31
CA GLU A 351 -0.76 -3.57 -6.56
C GLU A 351 -1.42 -4.95 -6.68
N ALA A 352 -2.51 -5.17 -5.94
CA ALA A 352 -3.32 -6.36 -6.05
C ALA A 352 -4.07 -6.47 -7.38
N GLY A 353 -4.29 -5.38 -8.13
CA GLY A 353 -5.13 -5.37 -9.35
C GLY A 353 -4.71 -6.42 -10.37
N ASP A 354 -3.47 -6.36 -10.85
CA ASP A 354 -2.94 -7.31 -11.85
C ASP A 354 -2.92 -8.74 -11.32
N THR A 355 -2.68 -8.91 -10.02
CA THR A 355 -2.70 -10.22 -9.35
C THR A 355 -4.13 -10.77 -9.32
N LEU A 356 -5.12 -9.95 -8.98
CA LEU A 356 -6.53 -10.32 -8.95
C LEU A 356 -7.02 -10.70 -10.36
N ASP A 357 -6.58 -9.99 -11.40
CA ASP A 357 -6.94 -10.30 -12.79
C ASP A 357 -6.26 -11.59 -13.28
N ALA A 358 -4.98 -11.82 -12.97
CA ALA A 358 -4.32 -13.09 -13.27
C ALA A 358 -4.98 -14.27 -12.56
N LEU A 359 -5.32 -14.11 -11.28
CA LEU A 359 -6.03 -15.15 -10.54
C LEU A 359 -7.43 -15.41 -11.14
N ARG A 360 -8.13 -14.36 -11.62
CA ARG A 360 -9.45 -14.46 -12.30
C ARG A 360 -9.38 -15.37 -13.52
N GLU A 361 -8.38 -15.15 -14.36
CA GLU A 361 -8.14 -15.96 -15.56
C GLU A 361 -7.90 -17.43 -15.21
N VAL A 362 -6.99 -17.69 -14.26
CA VAL A 362 -6.66 -19.05 -13.81
C VAL A 362 -7.89 -19.77 -13.27
N THR A 363 -8.75 -19.08 -12.51
CA THR A 363 -9.97 -19.71 -12.00
C THR A 363 -11.01 -19.92 -13.08
N GLN A 364 -11.20 -18.99 -14.01
CA GLN A 364 -12.13 -19.17 -15.12
C GLN A 364 -11.74 -20.40 -15.97
N ASP A 365 -10.44 -20.58 -16.24
CA ASP A 365 -9.92 -21.75 -16.95
C ASP A 365 -10.10 -23.03 -16.15
N THR A 366 -9.82 -22.98 -14.84
CA THR A 366 -10.09 -24.09 -13.92
C THR A 366 -11.57 -24.47 -13.94
N THR A 367 -12.49 -23.49 -14.00
CA THR A 367 -13.95 -23.70 -14.07
C THR A 367 -14.35 -24.41 -15.34
N ASN A 368 -13.83 -23.95 -16.46
CA ASN A 368 -14.07 -24.57 -17.75
C ASN A 368 -13.55 -26.02 -17.78
N LEU A 369 -12.37 -26.26 -17.20
CA LEU A 369 -11.77 -27.60 -17.13
C LEU A 369 -12.55 -28.55 -16.22
N VAL A 370 -13.00 -28.11 -15.04
CA VAL A 370 -13.81 -28.93 -14.13
C VAL A 370 -15.16 -29.30 -14.73
N ILE A 371 -15.83 -28.34 -15.38
CA ILE A 371 -17.09 -28.61 -16.09
C ILE A 371 -16.87 -29.67 -17.17
N ARG A 372 -15.83 -29.53 -18.00
CA ARG A 372 -15.50 -30.53 -19.04
C ARG A 372 -15.12 -31.89 -18.44
N LEU A 373 -14.38 -31.89 -17.33
CA LEU A 373 -13.91 -33.10 -16.67
C LEU A 373 -15.06 -33.95 -16.12
N ARG A 374 -16.15 -33.33 -15.63
CA ARG A 374 -17.37 -34.04 -15.15
C ARG A 374 -17.99 -34.97 -16.21
N HIS A 375 -17.83 -34.63 -17.48
CA HIS A 375 -18.44 -35.36 -18.59
C HIS A 375 -17.43 -36.17 -19.42
N THR A 376 -16.13 -36.10 -19.09
CA THR A 376 -15.06 -36.73 -19.86
C THR A 376 -14.59 -38.04 -19.22
N ARG A 377 -14.43 -39.10 -20.01
CA ARG A 377 -13.95 -40.43 -19.57
C ARG A 377 -12.63 -40.82 -20.25
N GLY A 378 -11.95 -41.83 -19.71
CA GLY A 378 -10.76 -42.41 -20.34
C GLY A 378 -9.53 -41.49 -20.36
N PRO A 379 -8.63 -41.61 -21.37
CA PRO A 379 -7.36 -40.87 -21.42
C PRO A 379 -7.50 -39.34 -21.37
N ASN A 380 -8.54 -38.80 -22.01
CA ASN A 380 -8.85 -37.36 -22.02
C ASN A 380 -9.16 -36.83 -20.62
N ARG A 381 -9.64 -37.69 -19.72
CA ARG A 381 -9.91 -37.35 -18.32
C ARG A 381 -8.62 -37.16 -17.51
N GLN A 382 -7.61 -38.01 -17.73
CA GLN A 382 -6.31 -37.86 -17.08
C GLN A 382 -5.56 -36.61 -17.60
N TYR A 383 -5.72 -36.29 -18.88
CA TYR A 383 -5.21 -35.04 -19.45
C TYR A 383 -5.83 -33.82 -18.76
N LEU A 384 -7.16 -33.76 -18.64
CA LEU A 384 -7.85 -32.67 -17.95
C LEU A 384 -7.48 -32.56 -16.47
N ILE A 385 -7.23 -33.67 -15.77
CA ILE A 385 -6.72 -33.65 -14.37
C ILE A 385 -5.33 -33.00 -14.30
N ARG A 386 -4.42 -33.32 -15.23
CA ARG A 386 -3.10 -32.67 -15.29
C ARG A 386 -3.19 -31.18 -15.58
N CYS A 387 -4.10 -30.76 -16.46
CA CYS A 387 -4.34 -29.33 -16.71
C CYS A 387 -4.87 -28.61 -15.47
N LEU A 388 -5.76 -29.25 -14.68
CA LEU A 388 -6.22 -28.69 -13.41
C LEU A 388 -5.09 -28.54 -12.40
N ASP A 389 -4.21 -29.54 -12.27
CA ASP A 389 -3.05 -29.48 -11.38
C ASP A 389 -2.08 -28.36 -11.78
N GLN A 390 -1.86 -28.18 -13.09
CA GLN A 390 -1.07 -27.06 -13.63
C GLN A 390 -1.69 -25.69 -13.31
N ASN A 391 -3.00 -25.54 -13.48
CA ASN A 391 -3.70 -24.28 -13.16
C ASN A 391 -3.64 -23.97 -11.66
N LEU A 392 -3.80 -24.98 -10.79
CA LEU A 392 -3.68 -24.81 -9.34
C LEU A 392 -2.24 -24.47 -8.92
N GLY A 393 -1.24 -25.05 -9.59
CA GLY A 393 0.17 -24.65 -9.43
C GLY A 393 0.41 -23.19 -9.83
N ALA A 394 -0.12 -22.76 -10.99
CA ALA A 394 -0.02 -21.37 -11.44
C ALA A 394 -0.72 -20.39 -10.49
N PHE A 395 -1.85 -20.80 -9.90
CA PHE A 395 -2.58 -20.03 -8.89
C PHE A 395 -1.73 -19.78 -7.64
N ASN A 396 -1.16 -20.84 -7.06
CA ASN A 396 -0.28 -20.74 -5.89
C ASN A 396 0.94 -19.86 -6.20
N ALA A 397 1.59 -20.07 -7.34
CA ALA A 397 2.74 -19.27 -7.74
C ALA A 397 2.40 -17.78 -7.90
N THR A 398 1.20 -17.45 -8.39
CA THR A 398 0.72 -16.06 -8.51
C THR A 398 0.49 -15.42 -7.13
N LEU A 399 -0.08 -16.16 -6.18
CA LEU A 399 -0.26 -15.69 -4.80
C LEU A 399 1.06 -15.53 -4.06
N ASP A 400 1.95 -16.51 -4.17
CA ASP A 400 3.28 -16.46 -3.56
C ASP A 400 4.05 -15.24 -4.08
N ALA A 401 4.04 -15.01 -5.40
CA ALA A 401 4.67 -13.83 -6.01
C ALA A 401 4.05 -12.50 -5.54
N PHE A 402 2.77 -12.45 -5.17
CA PHE A 402 2.16 -11.27 -4.56
C PHE A 402 2.58 -11.10 -3.10
N PHE A 403 2.48 -12.16 -2.28
CA PHE A 403 2.82 -12.07 -0.86
C PHE A 403 4.33 -11.88 -0.62
N ASP A 404 5.19 -12.31 -1.54
CA ASP A 404 6.62 -12.00 -1.53
C ASP A 404 6.90 -10.49 -1.67
N ARG A 405 5.97 -9.73 -2.25
CA ARG A 405 6.05 -8.27 -2.38
C ARG A 405 5.42 -7.52 -1.22
N VAL A 406 4.54 -8.16 -0.45
CA VAL A 406 3.83 -7.57 0.69
C VAL A 406 4.62 -7.76 1.98
N ARG A 407 4.92 -6.66 2.69
CA ARG A 407 5.65 -6.73 3.97
C ARG A 407 4.90 -7.58 5.01
N PRO A 408 5.60 -8.33 5.90
CA PRO A 408 4.98 -9.21 6.89
C PRO A 408 3.90 -8.54 7.78
N SER A 409 4.10 -7.27 8.13
CA SER A 409 3.14 -6.50 8.95
C SER A 409 1.87 -6.10 8.20
N LEU A 410 1.89 -6.12 6.86
CA LEU A 410 0.72 -5.91 5.99
C LEU A 410 0.15 -7.22 5.48
N VAL A 411 0.81 -8.37 5.66
CA VAL A 411 0.29 -9.66 5.18
C VAL A 411 -1.15 -9.90 5.65
N LYS A 412 -1.45 -9.66 6.93
CA LYS A 412 -2.83 -9.77 7.44
C LYS A 412 -3.80 -8.82 6.71
N TYR A 413 -3.38 -7.59 6.48
CA TYR A 413 -4.20 -6.59 5.82
C TYR A 413 -4.35 -6.88 4.31
N ALA A 414 -3.30 -7.38 3.65
CA ALA A 414 -3.34 -7.83 2.27
C ALA A 414 -4.19 -9.09 2.11
N TRP A 415 -4.20 -10.00 3.09
CA TRP A 415 -5.17 -11.09 3.16
C TRP A 415 -6.60 -10.57 3.32
N GLU A 416 -6.83 -9.56 4.16
CA GLU A 416 -8.13 -8.91 4.33
C GLU A 416 -8.56 -8.12 3.07
N LEU A 417 -7.60 -7.60 2.32
CA LEU A 417 -7.82 -6.79 1.12
C LEU A 417 -8.06 -7.64 -0.13
N LEU A 418 -7.29 -8.71 -0.28
CA LEU A 418 -7.48 -9.74 -1.29
C LEU A 418 -8.70 -10.59 -0.95
N ASP A 419 -9.06 -10.75 0.32
CA ASP A 419 -10.15 -11.62 0.79
C ASP A 419 -10.07 -13.05 0.22
N VAL A 420 -8.84 -13.51 -0.10
CA VAL A 420 -8.54 -14.86 -0.60
C VAL A 420 -8.49 -15.82 0.60
N PRO A 421 -8.97 -17.07 0.50
CA PRO A 421 -8.89 -18.04 1.59
C PRO A 421 -7.45 -18.27 2.06
N THR A 422 -7.20 -18.17 3.38
CA THR A 422 -5.87 -18.25 4.04
C THR A 422 -5.16 -19.60 3.97
N ARG A 423 -5.54 -20.52 3.06
CA ARG A 423 -4.95 -21.85 2.97
C ARG A 423 -4.15 -21.99 1.67
N PRO A 424 -2.81 -22.08 1.72
CA PRO A 424 -2.05 -22.56 0.56
C PRO A 424 -2.54 -23.96 0.21
N TRP A 425 -2.86 -24.17 -1.06
CA TRP A 425 -3.26 -25.49 -1.53
C TRP A 425 -2.01 -26.36 -1.64
N THR A 426 -1.93 -27.42 -0.83
CA THR A 426 -0.86 -28.42 -0.95
C THR A 426 -1.11 -29.31 -2.17
N PRO A 427 -0.13 -29.45 -3.08
CA PRO A 427 -0.19 -30.44 -4.16
C PRO A 427 -0.56 -31.81 -3.59
N PHE A 428 -1.46 -32.52 -4.27
CA PHE A 428 -1.92 -33.81 -3.81
C PHE A 428 -0.74 -34.79 -3.73
N GLY A 429 -0.32 -35.15 -2.52
CA GLY A 429 0.48 -36.34 -2.30
C GLY A 429 -0.25 -37.57 -2.86
N ASN A 430 0.49 -38.61 -3.22
CA ASN A 430 0.07 -39.80 -3.98
C ASN A 430 -1.09 -40.65 -3.38
N GLU A 431 -1.84 -40.16 -2.39
CA GLU A 431 -2.83 -40.92 -1.61
C GLU A 431 -4.29 -40.41 -1.77
N VAL A 432 -4.71 -39.97 -2.96
CA VAL A 432 -6.13 -39.64 -3.19
C VAL A 432 -6.90 -40.88 -3.66
N GLY A 433 -7.27 -41.73 -2.71
CA GLY A 433 -7.95 -43.00 -2.95
C GLY A 433 -9.42 -42.92 -3.39
N SER A 434 -10.02 -41.74 -3.54
CA SER A 434 -11.39 -41.64 -4.06
C SER A 434 -11.61 -40.41 -4.93
N LEU A 435 -12.13 -40.65 -6.13
CA LEU A 435 -12.46 -39.62 -7.13
C LEU A 435 -13.46 -38.59 -6.60
N VAL A 436 -14.34 -38.97 -5.67
CA VAL A 436 -15.32 -38.08 -5.05
C VAL A 436 -14.62 -37.05 -4.16
N THR A 437 -13.54 -37.44 -3.46
CA THR A 437 -12.77 -36.51 -2.62
C THR A 437 -11.99 -35.48 -3.45
N PHE A 438 -11.49 -35.87 -4.62
CA PHE A 438 -10.81 -34.95 -5.56
C PHE A 438 -11.77 -33.90 -6.12
N TYR A 439 -12.91 -34.33 -6.69
CA TYR A 439 -13.90 -33.39 -7.24
C TYR A 439 -14.52 -32.51 -6.17
N SER A 440 -14.83 -33.04 -4.98
CA SER A 440 -15.40 -32.24 -3.90
C SER A 440 -14.42 -31.17 -3.43
N ARG A 441 -13.13 -31.45 -3.32
CA ARG A 441 -12.13 -30.45 -2.91
C ARG A 441 -11.89 -29.37 -3.96
N VAL A 442 -11.82 -29.74 -5.24
CA VAL A 442 -11.69 -28.77 -6.33
C VAL A 442 -12.97 -27.93 -6.46
N LEU A 443 -14.15 -28.54 -6.34
CA LEU A 443 -15.42 -27.82 -6.38
C LEU A 443 -15.66 -26.95 -5.14
N GLU A 444 -15.24 -27.36 -3.95
CA GLU A 444 -15.25 -26.54 -2.73
C GLU A 444 -14.32 -25.33 -2.90
N PHE A 445 -13.07 -25.55 -3.32
CA PHE A 445 -12.10 -24.51 -3.60
C PHE A 445 -12.62 -23.48 -4.62
N MET A 446 -13.26 -23.96 -5.69
CA MET A 446 -13.82 -23.10 -6.74
C MET A 446 -15.11 -22.39 -6.34
N ARG A 447 -15.95 -23.03 -5.53
CA ARG A 447 -17.21 -22.44 -5.03
C ARG A 447 -16.96 -21.34 -4.01
N ASP A 448 -15.84 -21.40 -3.30
CA ASP A 448 -15.37 -20.31 -2.44
C ASP A 448 -14.88 -19.12 -3.28
N TRP A 449 -14.47 -19.34 -4.53
CA TRP A 449 -13.87 -18.32 -5.40
C TRP A 449 -14.83 -17.67 -6.41
N ASP A 450 -15.72 -18.44 -7.05
CA ASP A 450 -16.82 -17.92 -7.90
C ASP A 450 -17.78 -17.05 -7.07
N ALA A 451 -18.02 -17.45 -5.82
CA ALA A 451 -18.85 -16.70 -4.88
C ALA A 451 -18.13 -15.46 -4.31
N TRP A 452 -16.80 -15.41 -4.37
CA TRP A 452 -15.95 -14.29 -3.95
C TRP A 452 -15.78 -13.25 -5.06
N LEU A 453 -15.55 -13.68 -6.32
CA LEU A 453 -15.45 -12.80 -7.49
C LEU A 453 -16.75 -12.07 -7.82
N GLN A 454 -17.90 -12.72 -7.63
CA GLN A 454 -19.22 -12.11 -7.82
C GLN A 454 -19.60 -11.14 -6.68
N ASN A 455 -18.78 -11.03 -5.63
CA ASN A 455 -19.11 -10.30 -4.40
C ASN A 455 -17.96 -9.44 -3.85
N LEU A 456 -17.31 -8.64 -4.70
CA LEU A 456 -16.83 -7.35 -4.21
C LEU A 456 -18.05 -6.41 -4.07
N PRO A 457 -18.55 -6.05 -2.87
CA PRO A 457 -18.83 -6.79 -1.62
C PRO A 457 -20.22 -7.51 -1.63
N SER A 458 -20.45 -8.69 -0.97
CA SER A 458 -21.76 -9.13 -0.33
C SER A 458 -22.02 -10.64 0.06
N LEU A 459 -21.05 -11.58 0.17
CA LEU A 459 -21.42 -13.01 0.37
C LEU A 459 -21.80 -13.44 1.83
N ALA A 460 -21.18 -12.88 2.88
CA ALA A 460 -21.61 -13.12 4.27
C ALA A 460 -23.04 -12.60 4.52
N GLN A 461 -23.41 -11.54 3.80
CA GLN A 461 -24.71 -10.89 3.82
C GLN A 461 -25.79 -11.77 3.19
N ALA A 462 -25.56 -12.36 2.03
CA ALA A 462 -26.52 -13.24 1.35
C ALA A 462 -26.89 -14.52 2.15
N ARG A 463 -25.96 -15.07 2.94
CA ARG A 463 -26.21 -16.30 3.74
C ARG A 463 -26.84 -16.03 5.10
N MET A 464 -26.59 -14.87 5.70
CA MET A 464 -27.41 -14.39 6.82
C MET A 464 -28.85 -14.09 6.36
N ILE A 465 -29.03 -13.60 5.13
CA ILE A 465 -30.35 -13.37 4.53
C ILE A 465 -31.11 -14.70 4.33
N GLU A 466 -30.46 -15.76 3.82
CA GLU A 466 -31.11 -17.08 3.66
C GLU A 466 -31.40 -17.76 5.00
N TRP A 467 -30.48 -17.70 5.97
CA TRP A 467 -30.72 -18.20 7.32
C TRP A 467 -31.90 -17.48 8.00
N ALA A 468 -32.02 -16.15 7.85
CA ALA A 468 -33.14 -15.38 8.38
C ALA A 468 -34.47 -15.69 7.66
N ARG A 469 -34.42 -15.92 6.34
CA ARG A 469 -35.60 -16.27 5.52
C ARG A 469 -36.21 -17.61 5.95
N VAL A 470 -35.40 -18.65 6.12
CA VAL A 470 -35.85 -19.99 6.55
C VAL A 470 -36.28 -20.00 8.01
N SER A 471 -35.57 -19.28 8.88
CA SER A 471 -35.91 -19.10 10.29
C SER A 471 -37.30 -18.48 10.49
N ARG A 472 -37.65 -17.46 9.70
CA ARG A 472 -38.98 -16.82 9.73
C ARG A 472 -40.09 -17.74 9.21
N ALA A 473 -39.82 -18.53 8.18
CA ALA A 473 -40.80 -19.48 7.64
C ALA A 473 -41.16 -20.57 8.68
N ILE A 474 -40.17 -21.08 9.42
CA ILE A 474 -40.39 -22.06 10.49
C ILE A 474 -41.27 -21.47 11.62
N LEU A 475 -40.97 -20.26 12.09
CA LEU A 475 -41.73 -19.62 13.16
C LEU A 475 -43.17 -19.29 12.75
N ALA A 476 -43.40 -18.83 11.51
CA ALA A 476 -44.73 -18.54 11.02
C ALA A 476 -45.61 -19.81 10.91
N THR A 477 -45.05 -20.93 10.46
CA THR A 477 -45.78 -22.21 10.40
C THR A 477 -46.12 -22.75 11.79
N LEU A 478 -45.27 -22.51 12.79
CA LEU A 478 -45.55 -22.91 14.18
C LEU A 478 -46.62 -22.01 14.82
N GLU A 479 -46.59 -20.71 14.54
CA GLU A 479 -47.59 -19.73 15.00
C GLU A 479 -48.99 -20.04 14.41
N GLU A 480 -49.10 -20.36 13.11
CA GLU A 480 -50.35 -20.80 12.47
C GLU A 480 -50.91 -22.10 13.07
N ALA A 481 -50.04 -22.95 13.60
CA ALA A 481 -50.41 -24.17 14.32
C ALA A 481 -50.71 -23.94 15.82
N GLY A 482 -50.68 -22.68 16.28
CA GLY A 482 -50.99 -22.26 17.65
C GLY A 482 -49.87 -22.52 18.66
N ILE A 483 -48.61 -22.54 18.22
CA ILE A 483 -47.44 -22.95 19.01
C ILE A 483 -46.46 -21.77 19.15
N GLU A 484 -46.14 -21.36 20.38
CA GLU A 484 -45.13 -20.31 20.64
C GLU A 484 -43.69 -20.85 20.56
N ALA A 485 -42.79 -20.16 19.85
CA ALA A 485 -41.41 -20.61 19.63
C ALA A 485 -40.41 -19.47 19.27
N TRP A 486 -39.10 -19.71 19.40
CA TRP A 486 -38.01 -18.82 18.95
C TRP A 486 -36.73 -19.56 18.51
N ILE A 487 -35.72 -18.86 17.97
CA ILE A 487 -34.47 -19.42 17.42
C ILE A 487 -33.22 -18.91 18.15
N GLU A 488 -32.24 -19.79 18.42
CA GLU A 488 -30.97 -19.47 19.12
C GLU A 488 -29.93 -18.74 18.21
N LYS A 489 -29.10 -17.85 18.77
CA LYS A 489 -28.08 -17.05 18.03
C LYS A 489 -26.90 -17.91 17.53
N LEU A 490 -26.42 -17.66 16.31
CA LEU A 490 -25.32 -18.42 15.69
C LEU A 490 -23.97 -18.26 16.44
N PRO A 491 -23.23 -19.35 16.74
CA PRO A 491 -21.87 -19.25 17.27
C PRO A 491 -20.90 -18.73 16.21
N THR A 492 -20.04 -17.76 16.54
CA THR A 492 -19.08 -17.14 15.61
C THR A 492 -18.11 -18.15 14.97
N LYS A 493 -17.91 -19.31 15.62
CA LYS A 493 -17.10 -20.45 15.13
C LYS A 493 -17.83 -21.29 14.06
N ALA A 494 -19.17 -21.28 14.01
CA ALA A 494 -20.01 -21.98 13.02
C ALA A 494 -20.10 -21.24 11.68
N LEU A 495 -19.80 -19.93 11.65
CA LEU A 495 -19.64 -19.16 10.41
C LEU A 495 -18.45 -19.63 9.55
N ARG A 496 -17.55 -20.47 10.11
CA ARG A 496 -16.39 -21.07 9.43
C ARG A 496 -16.63 -22.51 8.95
N ARG A 497 -17.76 -23.16 9.32
CA ARG A 497 -18.14 -24.54 8.92
C ARG A 497 -19.55 -24.57 8.35
N LEU A 498 -19.61 -24.42 7.03
CA LEU A 498 -20.83 -24.19 6.23
C LEU A 498 -21.79 -25.39 6.14
N ASP A 499 -21.37 -26.57 6.54
CA ASP A 499 -22.10 -27.84 6.50
C ASP A 499 -22.84 -28.17 7.82
N THR A 500 -22.58 -27.41 8.90
CA THR A 500 -23.25 -27.56 10.21
C THR A 500 -24.34 -26.53 10.48
N LEU A 501 -24.71 -25.72 9.48
CA LEU A 501 -25.78 -24.73 9.55
C LEU A 501 -27.15 -25.41 9.57
N GLY A 502 -27.59 -25.84 10.75
CA GLY A 502 -29.00 -26.09 11.01
C GLY A 502 -29.53 -25.15 12.08
N HIS A 503 -30.84 -24.94 12.05
CA HIS A 503 -31.57 -24.05 12.94
C HIS A 503 -31.82 -24.80 14.27
N ARG A 504 -31.55 -24.15 15.39
CA ARG A 504 -31.97 -24.62 16.72
C ARG A 504 -33.21 -23.84 17.10
N VAL A 505 -34.34 -24.53 17.22
CA VAL A 505 -35.65 -23.95 17.48
C VAL A 505 -36.07 -24.36 18.89
N VAL A 506 -36.43 -23.39 19.72
CA VAL A 506 -36.94 -23.61 21.08
C VAL A 506 -38.44 -23.34 21.06
N VAL A 507 -39.23 -24.21 21.69
CA VAL A 507 -40.69 -24.15 21.66
C VAL A 507 -41.23 -24.09 23.09
N GLU A 508 -42.15 -23.17 23.33
CA GLU A 508 -42.89 -23.02 24.58
C GLU A 508 -44.22 -23.77 24.48
N LEU A 509 -44.41 -24.78 25.32
CA LEU A 509 -45.63 -25.59 25.35
C LEU A 509 -46.53 -25.15 26.50
N ASN A 510 -47.79 -24.87 26.19
CA ASN A 510 -48.85 -24.71 27.18
C ASN A 510 -49.38 -26.12 27.55
N GLU A 511 -49.53 -26.41 28.85
CA GLU A 511 -49.63 -27.79 29.40
C GLU A 511 -50.77 -28.65 28.81
N GLU A 512 -51.82 -28.05 28.24
CA GLU A 512 -52.96 -28.78 27.67
C GLU A 512 -52.68 -29.49 26.32
N LEU A 513 -51.58 -29.15 25.62
CA LEU A 513 -51.32 -29.63 24.24
C LEU A 513 -50.33 -30.80 24.14
N GLN A 514 -49.88 -31.37 25.26
CA GLN A 514 -48.73 -32.28 25.29
C GLN A 514 -48.95 -33.60 24.53
N GLU A 515 -50.18 -34.12 24.46
CA GLU A 515 -50.51 -35.33 23.69
C GLU A 515 -50.87 -35.06 22.22
N GLU A 516 -51.38 -33.85 21.89
CA GLU A 516 -51.60 -33.44 20.48
C GLU A 516 -50.29 -33.05 19.76
N TRP A 517 -49.23 -32.84 20.52
CA TRP A 517 -47.94 -32.31 20.08
C TRP A 517 -47.21 -33.20 19.07
N GLU A 518 -47.11 -34.51 19.34
CA GLU A 518 -46.37 -35.44 18.46
C GLU A 518 -47.06 -35.58 17.09
N LEU A 519 -48.39 -35.57 17.07
CA LEU A 519 -49.21 -35.62 15.86
C LEU A 519 -49.09 -34.36 14.99
N ARG A 520 -48.95 -33.18 15.61
CA ARG A 520 -48.75 -31.92 14.88
C ARG A 520 -47.34 -31.80 14.30
N LEU A 521 -46.32 -32.34 14.98
CA LEU A 521 -44.94 -32.38 14.48
C LEU A 521 -44.75 -33.25 13.25
N ASP A 522 -45.37 -34.42 13.20
CA ASP A 522 -45.31 -35.28 12.02
C ASP A 522 -46.01 -34.65 10.81
N LYS A 523 -47.10 -33.90 11.04
CA LYS A 523 -47.70 -33.04 10.01
C LYS A 523 -46.73 -31.95 9.52
N LEU A 524 -46.00 -31.29 10.42
CA LEU A 524 -45.03 -30.23 10.11
C LEU A 524 -43.89 -30.72 9.21
N PHE A 525 -43.35 -31.92 9.46
CA PHE A 525 -42.27 -32.51 8.65
C PHE A 525 -42.76 -33.11 7.33
N SER A 526 -44.04 -33.49 7.26
CA SER A 526 -44.68 -33.89 5.99
C SER A 526 -45.06 -32.70 5.09
N GLY A 527 -45.17 -31.49 5.65
CA GLY A 527 -45.56 -30.25 4.96
C GLY A 527 -44.43 -29.43 4.31
N GLY A 528 -43.19 -29.92 4.30
CA GLY A 528 -42.13 -29.36 3.46
C GLY A 528 -40.94 -28.69 4.17
N ILE A 529 -40.83 -28.75 5.50
CA ILE A 529 -39.62 -28.34 6.24
C ILE A 529 -38.75 -29.59 6.48
N PRO A 530 -37.59 -29.76 5.81
CA PRO A 530 -36.81 -30.99 5.94
C PRO A 530 -36.16 -31.10 7.33
N ARG A 531 -36.33 -32.26 8.01
CA ARG A 531 -35.80 -32.56 9.36
C ARG A 531 -34.32 -32.18 9.57
N LYS A 532 -33.49 -32.27 8.53
CA LYS A 532 -32.06 -31.89 8.55
C LYS A 532 -31.78 -30.41 8.88
N HIS A 533 -32.77 -29.52 8.74
CA HIS A 533 -32.62 -28.10 9.06
C HIS A 533 -32.93 -27.78 10.52
N VAL A 534 -33.39 -28.75 11.32
CA VAL A 534 -33.68 -28.58 12.75
C VAL A 534 -32.76 -29.51 13.54
N ILE A 535 -31.76 -28.94 14.21
CA ILE A 535 -30.71 -29.74 14.89
C ILE A 535 -31.12 -30.11 16.34
N GLY A 536 -32.22 -29.53 16.86
CA GLY A 536 -32.85 -29.94 18.11
C GLY A 536 -34.05 -29.05 18.44
N MET A 537 -35.03 -29.63 19.15
CA MET A 537 -36.24 -28.97 19.67
C MET A 537 -36.34 -29.25 21.16
N TRP A 538 -36.62 -28.21 21.95
CA TRP A 538 -36.53 -28.26 23.41
C TRP A 538 -37.77 -27.62 24.03
N ASN A 539 -38.38 -28.25 25.04
CA ASN A 539 -39.40 -27.63 25.88
C ASN A 539 -38.71 -26.80 26.99
N LEU A 540 -39.31 -25.67 27.39
CA LEU A 540 -38.86 -24.85 28.51
C LEU A 540 -38.68 -25.63 29.81
N SER A 541 -39.50 -26.66 30.06
CA SER A 541 -39.40 -27.52 31.24
C SER A 541 -38.16 -28.43 31.23
N ASP A 542 -37.69 -28.85 30.05
CA ASP A 542 -36.48 -29.67 29.86
C ASP A 542 -35.20 -28.83 30.03
N ILE A 543 -35.24 -27.55 29.63
CA ILE A 543 -34.11 -26.63 29.78
C ILE A 543 -33.82 -26.31 31.27
N ALA A 544 -34.84 -26.32 32.13
CA ALA A 544 -34.70 -25.98 33.55
C ALA A 544 -34.00 -27.07 34.40
N LYS A 545 -33.85 -28.31 33.88
CA LYS A 545 -33.39 -29.47 34.68
C LYS A 545 -31.98 -29.98 34.36
N ASP A 546 -31.30 -29.50 33.31
CA ASP A 546 -29.95 -29.98 32.96
C ASP A 546 -28.81 -29.07 33.50
N LYS A 547 -28.03 -29.58 34.46
CA LYS A 547 -26.83 -28.94 35.06
C LYS A 547 -25.50 -29.29 34.36
N ARG A 548 -25.49 -29.97 33.19
CA ARG A 548 -24.28 -30.15 32.35
C ARG A 548 -24.19 -29.16 31.18
N ALA A 549 -24.88 -28.04 31.31
CA ALA A 549 -24.83 -26.95 30.37
C ALA A 549 -23.55 -26.09 30.45
N SER A 550 -22.40 -26.65 30.04
CA SER A 550 -21.21 -25.87 29.60
C SER A 550 -20.12 -26.84 29.10
N LEU A 551 -19.84 -27.07 27.81
CA LEU A 551 -20.25 -26.43 26.55
C LEU A 551 -20.74 -27.50 25.54
N LEU A 552 -21.88 -27.22 24.90
CA LEU A 552 -22.97 -28.17 24.62
C LEU A 552 -23.26 -28.46 23.13
N THR A 553 -23.36 -29.74 22.79
CA THR A 553 -24.35 -30.26 21.81
C THR A 553 -25.05 -31.46 22.42
N LEU A 554 -26.01 -31.17 23.31
CA LEU A 554 -27.30 -31.80 23.63
C LEU A 554 -27.67 -33.22 23.15
N LYS A 555 -26.71 -34.13 22.98
CA LYS A 555 -26.99 -35.54 22.68
C LYS A 555 -26.28 -36.51 23.63
N GLY A 556 -25.25 -36.07 24.35
CA GLY A 556 -24.41 -36.92 25.20
C GLY A 556 -24.67 -36.86 26.70
N VAL A 557 -25.61 -36.04 27.19
CA VAL A 557 -25.94 -35.95 28.62
C VAL A 557 -27.24 -36.68 28.96
N GLU A 558 -28.21 -36.70 28.03
CA GLU A 558 -29.51 -37.32 28.26
C GLU A 558 -29.52 -38.84 28.17
N GLU A 559 -28.64 -39.46 27.36
CA GLU A 559 -28.44 -40.93 27.42
C GLU A 559 -27.85 -41.36 28.77
N PHE A 560 -27.06 -40.49 29.42
CA PHE A 560 -26.37 -40.82 30.67
C PHE A 560 -27.28 -40.79 31.91
N LEU A 561 -28.39 -40.02 31.91
CA LEU A 561 -29.27 -39.89 33.09
C LEU A 561 -30.55 -40.75 33.01
N ARG A 562 -30.80 -41.45 31.89
CA ARG A 562 -31.96 -42.38 31.77
C ARG A 562 -31.64 -43.84 32.06
N GLU A 563 -30.37 -44.24 32.19
CA GLU A 563 -30.01 -45.60 32.61
C GLU A 563 -29.70 -45.72 34.12
N THR A 564 -29.79 -44.64 34.89
CA THR A 564 -29.44 -44.59 36.33
C THR A 564 -30.34 -43.57 37.04
N GLU A 565 -31.30 -43.89 37.92
CA GLU A 565 -31.42 -45.05 38.80
C GLU A 565 -32.89 -45.29 39.28
N PRO A 566 -33.20 -46.52 39.74
CA PRO A 566 -34.35 -46.83 40.58
C PRO A 566 -34.08 -46.52 42.07
N GLY A 567 -35.15 -46.17 42.82
CA GLY A 567 -35.22 -46.26 44.29
C GLY A 567 -35.06 -44.96 45.06
#